data_AF-A0A8J2IQ45-F1
#
_entry.id   AF-A0A8J2IQ45-F1
#
_cell.length_a   1.000
_cell.length_b   1.000
_cell.length_c   1.000
_cell.angle_alpha   90.00
_cell.angle_beta   90.00
_cell.angle_gamma   90.00
#
_symmetry.space_group_name_H-M   'P 1'
#
loop_
_entity.id
_entity.type
_entity.pdbx_description
1 polymer ?
#
loop_
_entity_poly.entity_id
_entity_poly.type
_entity_poly.pdbx_seq_one_letter_code
_entity_poly.pdbx_strand_id
1 'polypeptide(L)'
;MFGHSAVMVAHEMRLPLPCDEALWSAMSSSEVGRVQQFLTSDGIKPISFLDGLKKTLNGQTVRTNSFGRTILMAGLLSVSWHMNQRDLQISSLGATTVLGGQDEWRGPLILGFDFWKQDFDSALNRSEDCPASNPYEYSHGIDDDNVFESRTDLYHLAHMAMHVDIVDCQIYAGAPKLLGRSVFLQDYHGAQRRMEAWAPTVRARRATFHALRFLRTVLLAGDHSPNPNTPSSAVLSYSTRDDHLLYRPRSLYFATLIVWSYGFALEGPVKERYQLLSYEDKVKDMVLYLNRVGGVRSPEDLSGTLNCNACLGLLIIMRDMFKKTRWELLHEAGNLLTKCIEMLFSGAGGS
;
A
#
# COMPACT_ATOMS: atom_id res chain seq x y z
N MET A 1 3.29 -5.99 -6.32
CA MET A 1 1.97 -6.24 -5.70
C MET A 1 1.53 -7.71 -5.81
N PHE A 2 1.46 -8.29 -7.02
CA PHE A 2 0.99 -9.68 -7.23
C PHE A 2 2.10 -10.70 -7.56
N GLY A 3 3.37 -10.31 -7.53
CA GLY A 3 4.49 -11.23 -7.80
C GLY A 3 4.71 -11.57 -9.28
N HIS A 4 3.92 -11.00 -10.19
CA HIS A 4 4.15 -11.09 -11.63
C HIS A 4 5.26 -10.14 -12.08
N SER A 5 6.01 -10.58 -13.09
CA SER A 5 7.01 -9.73 -13.75
C SER A 5 6.31 -8.59 -14.48
N ALA A 6 6.83 -7.37 -14.33
CA ALA A 6 6.36 -6.23 -15.11
C ALA A 6 6.83 -6.40 -16.56
N VAL A 7 5.89 -6.53 -17.50
CA VAL A 7 6.19 -6.81 -18.91
C VAL A 7 6.55 -5.54 -19.69
N MET A 8 6.03 -4.38 -19.27
CA MET A 8 6.19 -3.11 -19.97
C MET A 8 6.88 -2.07 -19.09
N VAL A 9 7.77 -1.29 -19.68
CA VAL A 9 8.47 -0.18 -19.02
C VAL A 9 7.75 1.13 -19.33
N ALA A 10 7.75 2.08 -18.38
CA ALA A 10 7.05 3.36 -18.53
C ALA A 10 7.35 4.08 -19.87
N HIS A 11 8.59 4.05 -20.36
CA HIS A 11 9.01 4.72 -21.61
C HIS A 11 8.43 4.09 -22.90
N GLU A 12 7.88 2.88 -22.81
CA GLU A 12 7.20 2.20 -23.91
C GLU A 12 5.74 2.67 -24.03
N MET A 13 5.17 3.27 -22.98
CA MET A 13 3.81 3.81 -22.97
C MET A 13 3.75 5.18 -23.66
N ARG A 14 3.58 5.16 -24.98
CA ARG A 14 3.43 6.37 -25.81
C ARG A 14 1.97 6.75 -26.04
N LEU A 15 1.21 6.84 -24.94
CA LEU A 15 -0.22 7.17 -24.96
C LEU A 15 -0.49 8.50 -24.23
N PRO A 16 -1.54 9.25 -24.61
CA PRO A 16 -2.05 10.33 -23.78
C PRO A 16 -2.61 9.77 -22.46
N LEU A 17 -2.66 10.62 -21.43
CA LEU A 17 -3.48 10.31 -20.26
C LEU A 17 -4.95 10.17 -20.68
N PRO A 18 -5.75 9.37 -19.95
CA PRO A 18 -7.18 9.21 -20.21
C PRO A 18 -7.89 10.56 -20.33
N CYS A 19 -8.86 10.62 -21.24
CA CYS A 19 -9.72 11.80 -21.37
C CYS A 19 -10.67 11.92 -20.17
N ASP A 20 -11.32 13.08 -20.08
CA ASP A 20 -12.34 13.34 -19.07
C ASP A 20 -13.55 12.39 -19.21
N GLU A 21 -14.20 12.06 -18.08
CA GLU A 21 -15.33 11.13 -18.06
C GLU A 21 -16.54 11.70 -18.80
N ALA A 22 -16.76 13.03 -18.75
CA ALA A 22 -17.81 13.68 -19.52
C ALA A 22 -17.53 13.60 -21.03
N LEU A 23 -16.27 13.58 -21.45
CA LEU A 23 -15.89 13.38 -22.84
C LEU A 23 -16.09 11.92 -23.27
N TRP A 24 -15.78 10.98 -22.38
CA TRP A 24 -15.94 9.54 -22.61
C TRP A 24 -17.42 9.10 -22.69
N SER A 25 -18.26 9.69 -21.84
CA SER A 25 -19.70 9.37 -21.73
C SER A 25 -20.60 10.15 -22.69
N ALA A 26 -20.06 11.14 -23.42
CA ALA A 26 -20.84 11.95 -24.35
C ALA A 26 -21.53 11.09 -25.42
N MET A 27 -22.84 11.28 -25.59
CA MET A 27 -23.67 10.45 -26.48
C MET A 27 -23.82 11.04 -27.88
N SER A 28 -23.29 12.25 -28.12
CA SER A 28 -23.38 12.95 -29.40
C SER A 28 -22.14 13.77 -29.74
N SER A 29 -21.89 13.97 -31.03
CA SER A 29 -20.77 14.80 -31.51
C SER A 29 -20.87 16.26 -31.08
N SER A 30 -22.08 16.81 -30.97
CA SER A 30 -22.33 18.16 -30.45
C SER A 30 -21.95 18.28 -28.97
N GLU A 31 -22.22 17.25 -28.17
CA GLU A 31 -21.88 17.22 -26.76
C GLU A 31 -20.36 17.11 -26.57
N VAL A 32 -19.69 16.23 -27.33
CA VAL A 32 -18.22 16.14 -27.38
C VAL A 32 -17.60 17.51 -27.68
N GLY A 33 -18.10 18.21 -28.70
CA GLY A 33 -17.59 19.53 -29.07
C GLY A 33 -17.72 20.56 -27.94
N ARG A 34 -18.85 20.56 -27.24
CA ARG A 34 -19.09 21.49 -26.12
C ARG A 34 -18.23 21.15 -24.89
N VAL A 35 -18.15 19.87 -24.52
CA VAL A 35 -17.31 19.42 -23.39
C VAL A 35 -15.84 19.71 -23.68
N GLN A 36 -15.36 19.43 -24.90
CA GLN A 36 -13.98 19.72 -25.30
C GLN A 36 -13.66 21.22 -25.23
N GLN A 37 -14.58 22.09 -25.65
CA GLN A 37 -14.42 23.54 -25.55
C GLN A 37 -14.33 24.01 -24.09
N PHE A 38 -15.20 23.48 -23.23
CA PHE A 38 -15.19 23.77 -21.80
C PHE A 38 -13.84 23.36 -21.17
N LEU A 39 -13.40 22.12 -21.37
CA LEU A 39 -12.12 21.61 -20.86
C LEU A 39 -10.93 22.44 -21.35
N THR A 40 -10.94 22.81 -22.64
CA THR A 40 -9.87 23.63 -23.23
C THR A 40 -9.85 25.04 -22.63
N SER A 41 -11.02 25.63 -22.35
CA SER A 41 -11.16 26.94 -21.71
C SER A 41 -10.69 26.94 -20.25
N ASP A 42 -10.87 25.81 -19.55
CA ASP A 42 -10.33 25.58 -18.20
C ASP A 42 -8.83 25.17 -18.21
N GLY A 43 -8.20 25.17 -19.38
CA GLY A 43 -6.78 24.85 -19.54
C GLY A 43 -6.44 23.37 -19.38
N ILE A 44 -7.44 22.49 -19.43
CA ILE A 44 -7.25 21.04 -19.48
C ILE A 44 -6.95 20.66 -20.92
N LYS A 45 -5.70 20.26 -21.17
CA LYS A 45 -5.21 19.83 -22.48
C LYS A 45 -4.71 18.39 -22.40
N PRO A 46 -4.87 17.58 -23.47
CA PRO A 46 -4.28 16.25 -23.52
C PRO A 46 -2.77 16.32 -23.28
N ILE A 47 -2.28 15.56 -22.32
CA ILE A 47 -0.87 15.42 -21.99
C ILE A 47 -0.46 13.95 -22.16
N SER A 48 0.75 13.71 -22.68
CA SER A 48 1.26 12.35 -22.75
C SER A 48 1.46 11.76 -21.35
N PHE A 49 1.28 10.44 -21.21
CA PHE A 49 1.56 9.74 -19.95
C PHE A 49 2.98 10.03 -19.44
N LEU A 50 3.96 10.02 -20.33
CA LEU A 50 5.36 10.28 -19.99
C LEU A 50 5.61 11.71 -19.52
N ASP A 51 4.99 12.71 -20.16
CA ASP A 51 5.14 14.10 -19.72
C ASP A 51 4.42 14.33 -18.39
N GLY A 52 3.26 13.71 -18.18
CA GLY A 52 2.58 13.70 -16.89
C GLY A 52 3.45 13.10 -15.80
N LEU A 53 4.04 11.92 -16.03
CA LEU A 53 4.90 11.24 -15.07
C LEU A 53 6.17 12.06 -14.75
N LYS A 54 6.80 12.65 -15.75
CA LYS A 54 7.94 13.57 -15.57
C LYS A 54 7.54 14.80 -14.75
N LYS A 55 6.39 15.40 -15.02
CA LYS A 55 5.90 16.54 -14.23
C LYS A 55 5.72 16.16 -12.76
N THR A 56 5.05 15.04 -12.48
CA THR A 56 4.85 14.54 -11.12
C THR A 56 6.19 14.30 -10.40
N LEU A 57 7.16 13.68 -11.05
CA LEU A 57 8.51 13.46 -10.48
C LEU A 57 9.26 14.77 -10.19
N ASN A 58 8.98 15.84 -10.95
CA ASN A 58 9.59 17.16 -10.78
C ASN A 58 8.76 18.10 -9.88
N GLY A 59 7.73 17.59 -9.19
CA GLY A 59 6.88 18.42 -8.33
C GLY A 59 6.03 19.44 -9.10
N GLN A 60 5.65 19.11 -10.33
CA GLN A 60 4.81 19.97 -11.18
C GLN A 60 3.40 19.39 -11.31
N THR A 61 2.39 20.22 -11.06
CA THR A 61 0.98 19.83 -11.14
C THR A 61 0.61 19.32 -12.53
N VAL A 62 -0.14 18.22 -12.56
CA VAL A 62 -0.70 17.66 -13.78
C VAL A 62 -2.21 17.88 -13.77
N ARG A 63 -2.69 18.75 -14.66
CA ARG A 63 -4.14 18.94 -14.86
C ARG A 63 -4.70 17.74 -15.61
N THR A 64 -5.29 16.82 -14.86
CA THR A 64 -5.99 15.62 -15.37
C THR A 64 -7.17 15.30 -14.45
N ASN A 65 -7.94 14.26 -14.76
CA ASN A 65 -9.03 13.75 -13.92
C ASN A 65 -8.52 12.76 -12.86
N SER A 66 -9.40 12.27 -12.00
CA SER A 66 -9.08 11.29 -10.96
C SER A 66 -8.45 10.02 -11.52
N PHE A 67 -8.99 9.50 -12.63
CA PHE A 67 -8.45 8.30 -13.28
C PHE A 67 -7.02 8.53 -13.80
N GLY A 68 -6.76 9.65 -14.46
CA GLY A 68 -5.43 10.04 -14.92
C GLY A 68 -4.42 10.16 -13.78
N ARG A 69 -4.82 10.65 -12.60
CA ARG A 69 -3.96 10.66 -11.41
C ARG A 69 -3.66 9.25 -10.90
N THR A 70 -4.63 8.34 -10.92
CA THR A 70 -4.40 6.92 -10.60
C THR A 70 -3.42 6.27 -11.58
N ILE A 71 -3.51 6.59 -12.88
CA ILE A 71 -2.55 6.14 -13.89
C ILE A 71 -1.14 6.67 -13.60
N LEU A 72 -0.99 7.94 -13.19
CA LEU A 72 0.31 8.49 -12.80
C LEU A 72 0.90 7.76 -11.59
N MET A 73 0.07 7.41 -10.60
CA MET A 73 0.50 6.61 -9.45
C MET A 73 0.98 5.22 -9.84
N ALA A 74 0.23 4.54 -10.71
CA ALA A 74 0.63 3.25 -11.26
C ALA A 74 1.95 3.37 -12.04
N GLY A 75 2.15 4.48 -12.77
CA GLY A 75 3.40 4.81 -13.43
C GLY A 75 4.58 4.95 -12.46
N LEU A 76 4.41 5.71 -11.36
CA LEU A 76 5.43 5.85 -10.32
C LEU A 76 5.79 4.50 -9.68
N LEU A 77 4.78 3.70 -9.32
CA LEU A 77 4.96 2.35 -8.79
C LEU A 77 5.70 1.43 -9.78
N SER A 78 5.39 1.54 -11.07
CA SER A 78 6.07 0.78 -12.12
C SER A 78 7.54 1.17 -12.26
N VAL A 79 7.85 2.47 -12.24
CA VAL A 79 9.25 2.95 -12.26
C VAL A 79 9.99 2.45 -11.02
N SER A 80 9.41 2.56 -9.82
CA SER A 80 10.01 2.05 -8.59
C SER A 80 10.30 0.56 -8.65
N TRP A 81 9.37 -0.24 -9.19
CA TRP A 81 9.57 -1.67 -9.39
C TRP A 81 10.74 -1.97 -10.31
N HIS A 82 10.79 -1.33 -11.49
CA HIS A 82 11.86 -1.53 -12.47
C HIS A 82 13.23 -1.09 -11.93
N MET A 83 13.31 -0.01 -11.15
CA MET A 83 14.55 0.41 -10.50
C MET A 83 15.00 -0.58 -9.43
N ASN A 84 14.09 -1.08 -8.60
CA ASN A 84 14.41 -2.09 -7.60
C ASN A 84 14.89 -3.40 -8.25
N GLN A 85 14.24 -3.83 -9.34
CA GLN A 85 14.64 -5.02 -10.09
C GLN A 85 16.05 -4.87 -10.70
N ARG A 86 16.37 -3.70 -11.24
CA ARG A 86 17.71 -3.38 -11.77
C ARG A 86 18.78 -3.48 -10.66
N ASP A 87 18.53 -2.91 -9.49
CA ASP A 87 19.47 -2.98 -8.37
C ASP A 87 19.71 -4.42 -7.90
N LEU A 88 18.64 -5.23 -7.82
CA LEU A 88 18.74 -6.66 -7.48
C LEU A 88 19.58 -7.44 -8.51
N GLN A 89 19.38 -7.19 -9.81
CA GLN A 89 20.17 -7.82 -10.86
C GLN A 89 21.66 -7.47 -10.74
N ILE A 90 21.97 -6.20 -10.51
CA ILE A 90 23.36 -5.74 -10.33
C ILE A 90 23.99 -6.37 -9.09
N SER A 91 23.27 -6.38 -7.97
CA SER A 91 23.74 -6.98 -6.71
C SER A 91 24.01 -8.48 -6.85
N SER A 92 23.16 -9.20 -7.59
CA SER A 92 23.33 -10.65 -7.82
C SER A 92 24.59 -11.02 -8.61
N LEU A 93 25.13 -10.08 -9.39
CA LEU A 93 26.36 -10.25 -10.17
C LEU A 93 27.63 -9.94 -9.37
N GLY A 94 27.51 -9.59 -8.07
CA GLY A 94 28.65 -9.28 -7.20
C GLY A 94 29.29 -7.91 -7.46
N ALA A 95 28.70 -7.09 -8.33
CA ALA A 95 29.15 -5.72 -8.56
C ALA A 95 28.65 -4.81 -7.43
N THR A 96 29.48 -4.61 -6.40
CA THR A 96 29.17 -3.76 -5.24
C THR A 96 29.28 -2.26 -5.53
N THR A 97 29.84 -1.87 -6.67
CA THR A 97 30.19 -0.49 -7.01
C THR A 97 29.92 -0.18 -8.48
N VAL A 98 28.65 0.04 -8.83
CA VAL A 98 28.32 0.82 -10.03
C VAL A 98 28.29 2.30 -9.61
N LEU A 99 28.97 3.15 -10.38
CA LEU A 99 29.02 4.61 -10.17
C LEU A 99 27.59 5.19 -10.15
N GLY A 100 27.20 5.76 -9.01
CA GLY A 100 25.81 6.16 -8.68
C GLY A 100 25.31 5.27 -7.54
N GLY A 101 25.33 5.77 -6.31
CA GLY A 101 25.16 4.97 -5.10
C GLY A 101 23.92 4.08 -5.13
N GLN A 102 24.00 2.91 -4.47
CA GLN A 102 22.82 2.10 -4.21
C GLN A 102 21.73 3.00 -3.62
N ASP A 103 20.55 2.99 -4.25
CA ASP A 103 19.36 3.68 -3.79
C ASP A 103 19.22 5.20 -4.10
N GLU A 104 20.09 5.82 -4.90
CA GLU A 104 19.94 7.24 -5.28
C GLU A 104 18.59 7.56 -5.95
N TRP A 105 18.04 6.61 -6.71
CA TRP A 105 16.74 6.73 -7.37
C TRP A 105 15.56 6.81 -6.40
N ARG A 106 15.71 6.35 -5.15
CA ARG A 106 14.59 6.30 -4.18
C ARG A 106 14.18 7.69 -3.73
N GLY A 107 15.12 8.62 -3.58
CA GLY A 107 14.85 9.99 -3.11
C GLY A 107 13.84 10.71 -4.02
N PRO A 108 14.12 10.86 -5.32
CA PRO A 108 13.19 11.47 -6.27
C PRO A 108 11.83 10.78 -6.34
N LEU A 109 11.79 9.44 -6.24
CA LEU A 109 10.52 8.69 -6.28
C LEU A 109 9.68 8.90 -5.02
N ILE A 110 10.30 8.93 -3.84
CA ILE A 110 9.61 9.25 -2.58
C ILE A 110 8.97 10.64 -2.67
N LEU A 111 9.74 11.64 -3.12
CA LEU A 111 9.22 13.00 -3.33
C LEU A 111 8.09 13.01 -4.37
N GLY A 112 8.20 12.21 -5.43
CA GLY A 112 7.16 12.05 -6.44
C GLY A 112 5.86 11.46 -5.87
N PHE A 113 5.94 10.49 -4.97
CA PHE A 113 4.75 9.93 -4.28
C PHE A 113 4.09 10.94 -3.36
N ASP A 114 4.89 11.69 -2.58
CA ASP A 114 4.39 12.73 -1.68
C ASP A 114 3.72 13.86 -2.46
N PHE A 115 4.37 14.32 -3.53
CA PHE A 115 3.82 15.33 -4.42
C PHE A 115 2.54 14.84 -5.11
N TRP A 116 2.52 13.60 -5.61
CA TRP A 116 1.32 13.02 -6.23
C TRP A 116 0.13 13.04 -5.27
N LYS A 117 0.33 12.64 -4.00
CA LYS A 117 -0.73 12.66 -2.99
C LYS A 117 -1.23 14.09 -2.76
N GLN A 118 -0.32 15.05 -2.60
CA GLN A 118 -0.66 16.46 -2.42
C GLN A 118 -1.43 17.05 -3.63
N ASP A 119 -0.99 16.76 -4.85
CA ASP A 119 -1.63 17.24 -6.08
C ASP A 119 -3.02 16.63 -6.26
N PHE A 120 -3.19 15.36 -5.90
CA PHE A 120 -4.50 14.69 -5.90
C PHE A 120 -5.44 15.31 -4.87
N ASP A 121 -4.98 15.49 -3.62
CA ASP A 121 -5.76 16.12 -2.54
C ASP A 121 -6.21 17.53 -2.93
N SER A 122 -5.30 18.32 -3.49
CA SER A 122 -5.59 19.68 -3.95
C SER A 122 -6.60 19.72 -5.09
N ALA A 123 -6.58 18.72 -5.97
CA ALA A 123 -7.51 18.62 -7.09
C ALA A 123 -8.94 18.27 -6.62
N LEU A 124 -9.10 17.40 -5.63
CA LEU A 124 -10.42 17.07 -5.08
C LEU A 124 -11.04 18.24 -4.34
N ASN A 125 -10.29 18.92 -3.48
CA ASN A 125 -10.81 20.08 -2.73
C ASN A 125 -11.31 21.19 -3.67
N ARG A 126 -10.66 21.36 -4.84
CA ARG A 126 -11.12 22.32 -5.86
C ARG A 126 -12.44 21.93 -6.51
N SER A 127 -12.71 20.63 -6.65
CA SER A 127 -14.00 20.16 -7.16
C SER A 127 -15.11 20.39 -6.14
N GLU A 128 -14.84 20.19 -4.84
CA GLU A 128 -15.79 20.43 -3.75
C GLU A 128 -16.15 21.91 -3.56
N ASP A 129 -15.19 22.82 -3.69
CA ASP A 129 -15.38 24.27 -3.50
C ASP A 129 -16.12 24.96 -4.68
N CYS A 130 -16.36 24.26 -5.79
CA CYS A 130 -17.02 24.80 -6.98
C CYS A 130 -18.28 24.02 -7.37
N PRO A 131 -19.37 24.10 -6.57
CA PRO A 131 -20.65 23.44 -6.87
C PRO A 131 -21.39 24.00 -8.11
N ALA A 132 -20.80 24.95 -8.83
CA ALA A 132 -21.42 25.69 -9.92
C ALA A 132 -20.86 25.38 -11.33
N SER A 133 -19.93 24.42 -11.46
CA SER A 133 -19.05 24.36 -12.65
C SER A 133 -19.21 23.12 -13.53
N ASN A 134 -20.36 22.46 -13.59
CA ASN A 134 -20.74 21.74 -14.82
C ASN A 134 -22.24 21.36 -14.85
N PRO A 135 -23.05 21.87 -15.81
CA PRO A 135 -24.42 21.39 -16.02
C PRO A 135 -24.51 19.94 -16.53
N TYR A 136 -23.35 19.29 -16.74
CA TYR A 136 -23.19 17.95 -17.32
C TYR A 136 -22.46 16.99 -16.36
N GLU A 137 -22.44 17.33 -15.08
CA GLU A 137 -21.88 16.49 -14.03
C GLU A 137 -22.79 15.26 -13.86
N TYR A 138 -22.44 14.16 -14.55
CA TYR A 138 -23.04 12.86 -14.26
C TYR A 138 -22.70 12.52 -12.81
N SER A 139 -23.72 12.23 -12.01
CA SER A 139 -23.63 11.96 -10.56
C SER A 139 -22.39 11.09 -10.21
N HIS A 140 -21.37 11.72 -9.63
CA HIS A 140 -20.06 11.14 -9.34
C HIS A 140 -19.97 10.46 -7.95
N GLY A 141 -21.03 10.42 -7.16
CA GLY A 141 -20.94 10.16 -5.71
C GLY A 141 -20.31 8.82 -5.29
N ILE A 142 -20.51 7.73 -6.03
CA ILE A 142 -19.95 6.42 -5.65
C ILE A 142 -18.52 6.22 -6.19
N ASP A 143 -18.22 6.77 -7.36
CA ASP A 143 -16.89 6.60 -7.98
C ASP A 143 -15.86 7.52 -7.30
N ASP A 144 -16.27 8.71 -6.84
CA ASP A 144 -15.39 9.65 -6.15
C ASP A 144 -15.03 9.18 -4.73
N ASP A 145 -15.96 8.55 -4.00
CA ASP A 145 -15.68 7.91 -2.70
C ASP A 145 -14.68 6.75 -2.84
N ASN A 146 -14.86 5.89 -3.84
CA ASN A 146 -13.94 4.78 -4.12
C ASN A 146 -12.55 5.29 -4.53
N VAL A 147 -12.50 6.35 -5.35
CA VAL A 147 -11.27 7.05 -5.74
C VAL A 147 -10.58 7.67 -4.52
N PHE A 148 -11.35 8.27 -3.61
CA PHE A 148 -10.87 8.93 -2.41
C PHE A 148 -10.16 7.94 -1.49
N GLU A 149 -10.80 6.81 -1.19
CA GLU A 149 -10.21 5.77 -0.35
C GLU A 149 -9.00 5.11 -1.05
N SER A 150 -9.14 4.86 -2.35
CA SER A 150 -8.11 4.26 -3.20
C SER A 150 -6.76 4.98 -3.15
N ARG A 151 -6.80 6.32 -3.16
CA ARG A 151 -5.61 7.16 -3.16
C ARG A 151 -4.77 7.02 -1.90
N THR A 152 -5.41 7.06 -0.72
CA THR A 152 -4.70 6.95 0.57
C THR A 152 -4.05 5.57 0.71
N ASP A 153 -4.74 4.55 0.23
CA ASP A 153 -4.24 3.17 0.21
C ASP A 153 -3.02 3.01 -0.70
N LEU A 154 -3.09 3.56 -1.92
CA LEU A 154 -1.99 3.55 -2.88
C LEU A 154 -0.77 4.30 -2.34
N TYR A 155 -0.99 5.45 -1.68
CA TYR A 155 0.08 6.23 -1.06
C TYR A 155 0.86 5.41 -0.02
N HIS A 156 0.16 4.79 0.93
CA HIS A 156 0.82 3.96 1.94
C HIS A 156 1.46 2.71 1.34
N LEU A 157 0.82 2.09 0.34
CA LEU A 157 1.41 0.96 -0.37
C LEU A 157 2.74 1.34 -1.04
N ALA A 158 2.82 2.49 -1.71
CA ALA A 158 4.04 2.93 -2.35
C ALA A 158 5.18 3.08 -1.34
N HIS A 159 4.94 3.78 -0.23
CA HIS A 159 5.97 3.94 0.80
C HIS A 159 6.38 2.61 1.45
N MET A 160 5.43 1.69 1.69
CA MET A 160 5.76 0.33 2.14
C MET A 160 6.70 -0.38 1.14
N ALA A 161 6.30 -0.43 -0.13
CA ALA A 161 7.04 -1.14 -1.18
C ALA A 161 8.41 -0.49 -1.49
N MET A 162 8.58 0.80 -1.24
CA MET A 162 9.86 1.51 -1.40
C MET A 162 10.90 1.16 -0.33
N HIS A 163 10.46 0.67 0.82
CA HIS A 163 11.29 0.52 2.00
C HIS A 163 11.55 -0.93 2.42
N VAL A 164 10.80 -1.90 1.89
CA VAL A 164 10.98 -3.33 2.18
C VAL A 164 10.43 -4.20 1.05
N ASP A 165 11.11 -5.31 0.79
CA ASP A 165 10.65 -6.32 -0.16
C ASP A 165 9.67 -7.29 0.51
N ILE A 166 8.50 -7.47 -0.10
CA ILE A 166 7.51 -8.44 0.35
C ILE A 166 8.06 -9.87 0.33
N VAL A 167 8.96 -10.20 -0.60
CA VAL A 167 9.58 -11.53 -0.70
C VAL A 167 10.43 -11.81 0.53
N ASP A 168 11.23 -10.83 0.98
CA ASP A 168 12.05 -10.96 2.18
C ASP A 168 11.17 -11.13 3.44
N CYS A 169 10.09 -10.35 3.57
CA CYS A 169 9.11 -10.56 4.64
C CYS A 169 8.48 -11.96 4.61
N GLN A 170 8.15 -12.47 3.42
CA GLN A 170 7.53 -13.79 3.27
C GLN A 170 8.47 -14.94 3.60
N ILE A 171 9.71 -14.88 3.12
CA ILE A 171 10.74 -15.87 3.44
C ILE A 171 11.01 -15.83 4.95
N TYR A 172 11.15 -14.64 5.54
CA TYR A 172 11.37 -14.47 6.97
C TYR A 172 10.21 -15.01 7.82
N ALA A 173 8.98 -14.91 7.33
CA ALA A 173 7.78 -15.52 7.92
C ALA A 173 7.68 -17.06 7.70
N GLY A 174 8.67 -17.68 7.07
CA GLY A 174 8.71 -19.13 6.85
C GLY A 174 7.87 -19.61 5.67
N ALA A 175 7.71 -18.80 4.62
CA ALA A 175 7.05 -19.23 3.39
C ALA A 175 7.80 -20.42 2.77
N PRO A 176 7.14 -21.58 2.52
CA PRO A 176 7.82 -22.77 2.02
C PRO A 176 8.05 -22.72 0.51
N LYS A 177 7.21 -21.96 -0.21
CA LYS A 177 7.26 -21.77 -1.65
C LYS A 177 6.86 -20.33 -1.98
N LEU A 178 7.56 -19.72 -2.94
CA LEU A 178 7.28 -18.39 -3.45
C LEU A 178 7.42 -18.38 -4.97
N LEU A 179 6.41 -17.84 -5.66
CA LEU A 179 6.41 -17.69 -7.12
C LEU A 179 6.75 -19.00 -7.87
N GLY A 180 6.26 -20.13 -7.36
CA GLY A 180 6.52 -21.46 -7.93
C GLY A 180 7.87 -22.08 -7.56
N ARG A 181 8.74 -21.38 -6.82
CA ARG A 181 10.04 -21.87 -6.34
C ARG A 181 9.97 -22.30 -4.87
N SER A 182 10.57 -23.43 -4.53
CA SER A 182 10.77 -23.84 -3.13
C SER A 182 11.81 -22.96 -2.45
N VAL A 183 11.51 -22.56 -1.21
CA VAL A 183 12.41 -21.79 -0.36
C VAL A 183 13.24 -22.77 0.45
N PHE A 184 14.56 -22.72 0.30
CA PHE A 184 15.49 -23.58 1.03
C PHE A 184 15.99 -22.90 2.31
N LEU A 185 16.62 -23.68 3.20
CA LEU A 185 17.16 -23.18 4.46
C LEU A 185 18.17 -22.03 4.27
N GLN A 186 18.97 -22.09 3.20
CA GLN A 186 19.90 -21.02 2.85
C GLN A 186 19.18 -19.70 2.48
N ASP A 187 18.07 -19.81 1.73
CA ASP A 187 17.24 -18.64 1.38
C ASP A 187 16.67 -18.02 2.67
N TYR A 188 16.19 -18.86 3.60
CA TYR A 188 15.69 -18.43 4.92
C TYR A 188 16.75 -17.70 5.74
N HIS A 189 17.94 -18.28 5.94
CA HIS A 189 19.02 -17.62 6.69
C HIS A 189 19.53 -16.34 6.00
N GLY A 190 19.43 -16.25 4.67
CA GLY A 190 19.70 -15.04 3.93
C GLY A 190 18.70 -13.94 4.25
N ALA A 191 17.40 -14.25 4.16
CA ALA A 191 16.33 -13.31 4.48
C ALA A 191 16.35 -12.90 5.96
N GLN A 192 16.57 -13.83 6.88
CA GLN A 192 16.70 -13.55 8.31
C GLN A 192 17.77 -12.48 8.58
N ARG A 193 18.99 -12.67 8.05
CA ARG A 193 20.07 -11.68 8.21
C ARG A 193 19.72 -10.31 7.62
N ARG A 194 19.06 -10.29 6.44
CA ARG A 194 18.60 -9.03 5.83
C ARG A 194 17.54 -8.34 6.68
N MET A 195 16.57 -9.08 7.20
CA MET A 195 15.49 -8.53 8.02
C MET A 195 15.98 -8.03 9.38
N GLU A 196 16.89 -8.77 10.03
CA GLU A 196 17.54 -8.35 11.28
C GLU A 196 18.41 -7.09 11.07
N ALA A 197 19.11 -6.98 9.95
CA ALA A 197 19.88 -5.79 9.59
C ALA A 197 18.98 -4.61 9.18
N TRP A 198 17.82 -4.88 8.56
CA TRP A 198 16.86 -3.88 8.12
C TRP A 198 16.10 -3.27 9.30
N ALA A 199 15.63 -4.07 10.25
CA ALA A 199 14.76 -3.66 11.35
C ALA A 199 15.22 -2.41 12.15
N PRO A 200 16.51 -2.24 12.51
CA PRO A 200 16.94 -1.04 13.25
C PRO A 200 17.07 0.23 12.37
N THR A 201 16.89 0.14 11.05
CA THR A 201 17.10 1.26 10.13
C THR A 201 15.95 2.26 10.10
N VAL A 202 16.22 3.48 9.61
CA VAL A 202 15.18 4.48 9.32
C VAL A 202 14.19 3.96 8.28
N ARG A 203 14.64 3.15 7.31
CA ARG A 203 13.77 2.55 6.28
C ARG A 203 12.72 1.64 6.88
N ALA A 204 13.13 0.78 7.83
CA ALA A 204 12.19 -0.10 8.50
C ALA A 204 11.14 0.68 9.29
N ARG A 205 11.56 1.71 10.03
CA ARG A 205 10.63 2.61 10.71
C ARG A 205 9.64 3.27 9.75
N ARG A 206 10.10 3.78 8.60
CA ARG A 206 9.21 4.38 7.58
C ARG A 206 8.23 3.35 7.01
N ALA A 207 8.69 2.16 6.63
CA ALA A 207 7.83 1.08 6.14
C ALA A 207 6.74 0.72 7.16
N THR A 208 7.15 0.48 8.41
CA THR A 208 6.27 0.10 9.51
C THR A 208 5.28 1.22 9.85
N PHE A 209 5.72 2.48 9.83
CA PHE A 209 4.84 3.63 10.03
C PHE A 209 3.71 3.67 9.00
N HIS A 210 4.04 3.58 7.71
CA HIS A 210 3.01 3.57 6.65
C HIS A 210 2.13 2.31 6.70
N ALA A 211 2.69 1.16 7.04
CA ALA A 211 1.92 -0.07 7.26
C ALA A 211 0.90 0.07 8.40
N LEU A 212 1.30 0.64 9.53
CA LEU A 212 0.42 0.88 10.68
C LEU A 212 -0.65 1.92 10.36
N ARG A 213 -0.30 3.01 9.67
CA ARG A 213 -1.28 4.02 9.21
C ARG A 213 -2.31 3.37 8.29
N PHE A 214 -1.88 2.60 7.31
CA PHE A 214 -2.76 1.87 6.40
C PHE A 214 -3.68 0.90 7.15
N LEU A 215 -3.14 0.07 8.05
CA LEU A 215 -3.93 -0.86 8.85
C LEU A 215 -4.95 -0.13 9.73
N ARG A 216 -4.59 1.01 10.33
CA ARG A 216 -5.53 1.82 11.12
C ARG A 216 -6.64 2.40 10.25
N THR A 217 -6.28 2.98 9.10
CA THR A 217 -7.26 3.55 8.17
C THR A 217 -8.24 2.50 7.68
N VAL A 218 -7.81 1.27 7.39
CA VAL A 218 -8.74 0.25 6.88
C VAL A 218 -9.47 -0.51 7.98
N LEU A 219 -8.81 -0.84 9.08
CA LEU A 219 -9.37 -1.72 10.12
C LEU A 219 -10.08 -0.99 11.26
N LEU A 220 -9.82 0.30 11.45
CA LEU A 220 -10.44 1.11 12.53
C LEU A 220 -11.39 2.19 11.99
N ALA A 221 -11.54 2.34 10.68
CA ALA A 221 -12.47 3.31 10.06
C ALA A 221 -13.94 2.85 10.14
N GLY A 222 -14.41 2.54 11.35
CA GLY A 222 -15.83 2.44 11.65
C GLY A 222 -16.57 3.79 11.63
N ASP A 223 -16.01 4.83 11.00
CA ASP A 223 -16.43 6.24 11.13
C ASP A 223 -16.76 6.90 9.78
N HIS A 224 -16.98 6.11 8.71
CA HIS A 224 -17.47 6.63 7.42
C HIS A 224 -18.97 6.37 7.20
N SER A 225 -19.67 5.87 8.23
CA SER A 225 -21.12 5.93 8.25
C SER A 225 -21.54 7.31 8.80
N PRO A 226 -22.29 8.14 8.06
CA PRO A 226 -22.73 9.46 8.52
C PRO A 226 -23.77 9.41 9.66
N ASN A 227 -23.93 8.27 10.34
CA ASN A 227 -24.94 8.05 11.36
C ASN A 227 -24.30 7.96 12.77
N PRO A 228 -24.40 9.02 13.60
CA PRO A 228 -23.75 9.11 14.92
C PRO A 228 -24.31 8.17 15.99
N ASN A 229 -25.25 7.28 15.65
CA ASN A 229 -25.91 6.34 16.57
C ASN A 229 -25.42 4.89 16.46
N THR A 230 -24.34 4.62 15.72
CA THR A 230 -23.86 3.25 15.52
C THR A 230 -23.04 2.79 16.75
N PRO A 231 -23.41 1.68 17.42
CA PRO A 231 -22.74 1.24 18.64
C PRO A 231 -21.27 0.88 18.38
N SER A 232 -20.39 1.08 19.38
CA SER A 232 -18.94 0.80 19.35
C SER A 232 -18.54 -0.66 19.04
N SER A 233 -19.50 -1.55 18.76
CA SER A 233 -19.27 -2.86 18.13
C SER A 233 -18.87 -2.75 16.65
N ALA A 234 -18.94 -1.56 16.04
CA ALA A 234 -18.60 -1.29 14.64
C ALA A 234 -17.11 -0.97 14.39
N VAL A 235 -16.22 -1.22 15.36
CA VAL A 235 -14.77 -0.91 15.24
C VAL A 235 -14.11 -1.67 14.09
N LEU A 236 -14.59 -2.85 13.73
CA LEU A 236 -14.13 -3.63 12.58
C LEU A 236 -15.29 -3.90 11.62
N SER A 237 -15.64 -2.88 10.81
CA SER A 237 -16.67 -2.98 9.77
C SER A 237 -16.14 -3.50 8.42
N TYR A 238 -14.82 -3.69 8.30
CA TYR A 238 -14.18 -4.06 7.04
C TYR A 238 -14.32 -5.56 6.72
N SER A 239 -14.73 -5.87 5.48
CA SER A 239 -14.82 -7.23 4.93
C SER A 239 -13.95 -7.35 3.69
N THR A 240 -12.93 -8.20 3.74
CA THR A 240 -12.07 -8.54 2.58
C THR A 240 -12.82 -9.25 1.45
N ARG A 241 -13.97 -9.88 1.75
CA ARG A 241 -14.78 -10.62 0.76
C ARG A 241 -15.53 -9.68 -0.18
N ASP A 242 -15.95 -8.54 0.34
CA ASP A 242 -16.84 -7.59 -0.33
C ASP A 242 -16.09 -6.31 -0.73
N ASP A 243 -14.76 -6.35 -0.67
CA ASP A 243 -13.88 -5.24 -1.03
C ASP A 243 -13.89 -5.01 -2.55
N HIS A 244 -14.20 -3.78 -2.94
CA HIS A 244 -14.24 -3.36 -4.34
C HIS A 244 -12.85 -3.00 -4.88
N LEU A 245 -11.89 -2.69 -4.00
CA LEU A 245 -10.50 -2.39 -4.39
C LEU A 245 -9.67 -3.67 -4.41
N LEU A 246 -9.40 -4.19 -5.61
CA LEU A 246 -8.67 -5.44 -5.82
C LEU A 246 -7.30 -5.50 -5.12
N TYR A 247 -6.65 -4.35 -4.92
CA TYR A 247 -5.34 -4.29 -4.30
C TYR A 247 -5.37 -4.13 -2.78
N ARG A 248 -6.46 -3.62 -2.17
CA ARG A 248 -6.54 -3.33 -0.74
C ARG A 248 -6.33 -4.58 0.12
N PRO A 249 -6.98 -5.74 -0.15
CA PRO A 249 -6.74 -6.96 0.62
C PRO A 249 -5.28 -7.44 0.53
N ARG A 250 -4.65 -7.27 -0.63
CA ARG A 250 -3.23 -7.64 -0.82
C ARG A 250 -2.29 -6.68 -0.09
N SER A 251 -2.59 -5.38 -0.11
CA SER A 251 -1.87 -4.36 0.66
C SER A 251 -1.99 -4.60 2.15
N LEU A 252 -3.16 -5.03 2.63
CA LEU A 252 -3.40 -5.40 4.03
C LEU A 252 -2.52 -6.55 4.48
N TYR A 253 -2.40 -7.57 3.63
CA TYR A 253 -1.48 -8.68 3.90
C TYR A 253 -0.03 -8.20 3.98
N PHE A 254 0.39 -7.36 3.03
CA PHE A 254 1.75 -6.82 3.02
C PHE A 254 2.02 -5.97 4.28
N ALA A 255 1.12 -5.06 4.63
CA ALA A 255 1.22 -4.24 5.84
C ALA A 255 1.31 -5.10 7.11
N THR A 256 0.47 -6.15 7.20
CA THR A 256 0.50 -7.09 8.32
C THR A 256 1.85 -7.81 8.43
N LEU A 257 2.41 -8.25 7.31
CA LEU A 257 3.73 -8.88 7.28
C LEU A 257 4.86 -7.92 7.66
N ILE A 258 4.80 -6.65 7.23
CA ILE A 258 5.81 -5.63 7.60
C ILE A 258 5.82 -5.43 9.11
N VAL A 259 4.64 -5.22 9.69
CA VAL A 259 4.47 -4.96 11.12
C VAL A 259 4.95 -6.16 11.95
N TRP A 260 4.58 -7.38 11.53
CA TRP A 260 5.09 -8.59 12.16
C TRP A 260 6.61 -8.72 12.02
N SER A 261 7.14 -8.55 10.81
CA SER A 261 8.58 -8.70 10.55
C SER A 261 9.42 -7.69 11.34
N TYR A 262 8.96 -6.45 11.42
CA TYR A 262 9.60 -5.39 12.18
C TYR A 262 9.63 -5.71 13.68
N GLY A 263 8.48 -6.05 14.26
CA GLY A 263 8.38 -6.40 15.68
C GLY A 263 9.22 -7.64 16.01
N PHE A 264 9.10 -8.70 15.22
CA PHE A 264 9.80 -9.96 15.45
C PHE A 264 11.32 -9.83 15.26
N ALA A 265 11.80 -9.07 14.27
CA ALA A 265 13.22 -8.85 14.08
C ALA A 265 13.87 -8.00 15.18
N LEU A 266 13.12 -7.10 15.83
CA LEU A 266 13.63 -6.28 16.93
C LEU A 266 13.59 -6.99 18.28
N GLU A 267 12.51 -7.71 18.58
CA GLU A 267 12.22 -8.19 19.93
C GLU A 267 12.13 -9.73 20.02
N GLY A 268 12.15 -10.43 18.89
CA GLY A 268 11.97 -11.87 18.82
C GLY A 268 10.53 -12.31 19.19
N PRO A 269 10.37 -13.54 19.72
CA PRO A 269 9.11 -14.04 20.23
C PRO A 269 8.54 -13.19 21.38
N VAL A 270 7.23 -13.22 21.57
CA VAL A 270 6.60 -12.54 22.72
C VAL A 270 7.05 -13.21 24.03
N LYS A 271 7.38 -12.39 25.03
CA LYS A 271 7.92 -12.86 26.32
C LYS A 271 6.92 -13.71 27.09
N GLU A 272 5.67 -13.30 27.10
CA GLU A 272 4.59 -13.99 27.78
C GLU A 272 3.60 -14.54 26.76
N ARG A 273 3.31 -15.83 26.86
CA ARG A 273 2.27 -16.45 26.04
C ARG A 273 0.91 -16.07 26.62
N TYR A 274 0.06 -15.45 25.80
CA TYR A 274 -1.32 -15.16 26.13
C TYR A 274 -2.26 -15.75 25.09
N GLN A 275 -3.50 -16.03 25.49
CA GLN A 275 -4.53 -16.61 24.63
C GLN A 275 -5.70 -15.63 24.46
N LEU A 276 -6.21 -15.53 23.25
CA LEU A 276 -7.37 -14.72 22.90
C LEU A 276 -8.53 -15.66 22.57
N LEU A 277 -9.35 -15.95 23.58
CA LEU A 277 -10.35 -17.02 23.54
C LEU A 277 -11.59 -16.61 22.74
N SER A 278 -12.10 -15.39 22.96
CA SER A 278 -13.27 -14.88 22.25
C SER A 278 -12.89 -14.07 21.01
N TYR A 279 -13.86 -13.86 20.12
CA TYR A 279 -13.69 -12.92 19.00
C TYR A 279 -13.47 -11.49 19.48
N GLU A 280 -14.17 -11.08 20.53
CA GLU A 280 -14.05 -9.75 21.13
C GLU A 280 -12.65 -9.50 21.70
N ASP A 281 -12.04 -10.50 22.36
CA ASP A 281 -10.67 -10.40 22.86
C ASP A 281 -9.67 -10.18 21.72
N LYS A 282 -9.87 -10.85 20.58
CA LYS A 282 -9.00 -10.71 19.39
C LYS A 282 -9.09 -9.30 18.80
N VAL A 283 -10.31 -8.78 18.67
CA VAL A 283 -10.54 -7.41 18.18
C VAL A 283 -9.95 -6.39 19.15
N LYS A 284 -10.20 -6.55 20.45
CA LYS A 284 -9.68 -5.67 21.50
C LYS A 284 -8.15 -5.63 21.49
N ASP A 285 -7.50 -6.79 21.41
CA ASP A 285 -6.04 -6.90 21.35
C ASP A 285 -5.48 -6.20 20.09
N MET A 286 -6.08 -6.43 18.92
CA MET A 286 -5.73 -5.74 17.67
C MET A 286 -5.85 -4.21 17.81
N VAL A 287 -6.96 -3.71 18.36
CA VAL A 287 -7.21 -2.27 18.53
C VAL A 287 -6.19 -1.66 19.48
N LEU A 288 -5.90 -2.32 20.61
CA LEU A 288 -4.89 -1.88 21.57
C LEU A 288 -3.50 -1.83 20.92
N TYR A 289 -3.15 -2.84 20.13
CA TYR A 289 -1.90 -2.87 19.38
C TYR A 289 -1.79 -1.70 18.38
N LEU A 290 -2.81 -1.52 17.55
CA LEU A 290 -2.84 -0.47 16.53
C LEU A 290 -2.86 0.94 17.12
N ASN A 291 -3.48 1.14 18.28
CA ASN A 291 -3.45 2.42 18.98
C ASN A 291 -2.12 2.66 19.70
N ARG A 292 -1.48 1.62 20.28
CA ARG A 292 -0.19 1.73 20.96
C ARG A 292 0.94 1.97 19.97
N VAL A 293 1.13 1.05 19.03
CA VAL A 293 2.27 1.05 18.11
C VAL A 293 1.97 1.92 16.89
N GLY A 294 0.75 1.84 16.35
CA GLY A 294 0.33 2.68 15.22
C GLY A 294 -0.11 4.10 15.60
N GLY A 295 -0.16 4.43 16.89
CA GLY A 295 -0.49 5.76 17.41
C GLY A 295 0.63 6.81 17.27
N VAL A 296 1.83 6.38 16.89
CA VAL A 296 3.00 7.24 16.68
C VAL A 296 2.75 8.36 15.67
N ARG A 297 3.39 9.53 15.88
CA ARG A 297 3.18 10.71 15.03
C ARG A 297 4.13 10.73 13.85
N SER A 298 5.37 10.30 14.07
CA SER A 298 6.39 10.18 13.02
C SER A 298 7.00 8.77 12.99
N PRO A 299 7.68 8.39 11.89
CA PRO A 299 8.46 7.16 11.84
C PRO A 299 9.51 7.06 12.95
N GLU A 300 10.12 8.17 13.36
CA GLU A 300 11.18 8.22 14.36
C GLU A 300 10.69 7.76 15.74
N ASP A 301 9.44 8.06 16.09
CA ASP A 301 8.81 7.68 17.36
C ASP A 301 8.74 6.15 17.57
N LEU A 302 8.79 5.36 16.49
CA LEU A 302 8.82 3.89 16.58
C LEU A 302 10.08 3.36 17.27
N SER A 303 11.16 4.13 17.30
CA SER A 303 12.41 3.72 17.99
C SER A 303 12.25 3.62 19.51
N GLY A 304 11.33 4.39 20.11
CA GLY A 304 11.04 4.36 21.54
C GLY A 304 9.86 3.45 21.93
N THR A 305 9.25 2.77 20.96
CA THR A 305 8.05 1.96 21.20
C THR A 305 8.44 0.54 21.62
N LEU A 306 7.90 0.07 22.75
CA LEU A 306 8.12 -1.29 23.27
C LEU A 306 6.99 -2.23 22.85
N ASN A 307 7.28 -3.52 22.81
CA ASN A 307 6.34 -4.59 22.48
C ASN A 307 5.78 -4.41 21.05
N CYS A 308 6.68 -4.08 20.11
CA CYS A 308 6.39 -4.03 18.69
C CYS A 308 5.99 -5.41 18.13
N ASN A 309 6.48 -6.50 18.74
CA ASN A 309 6.14 -7.88 18.35
C ASN A 309 4.75 -8.36 18.83
N ALA A 310 4.13 -7.70 19.80
CA ALA A 310 2.88 -8.13 20.44
C ALA A 310 1.64 -7.81 19.58
N CYS A 311 1.59 -8.36 18.37
CA CYS A 311 0.57 -8.14 17.33
C CYS A 311 -0.38 -9.33 17.11
N LEU A 312 -0.57 -10.18 18.13
CA LEU A 312 -1.29 -11.46 18.00
C LEU A 312 -2.73 -11.30 17.50
N GLY A 313 -3.50 -10.41 18.12
CA GLY A 313 -4.89 -10.14 17.75
C GLY A 313 -5.01 -9.70 16.30
N LEU A 314 -4.10 -8.82 15.85
CA LEU A 314 -4.01 -8.39 14.46
C LEU A 314 -3.79 -9.58 13.52
N LEU A 315 -2.79 -10.43 13.80
CA LEU A 315 -2.51 -11.61 12.96
C LEU A 315 -3.70 -12.56 12.86
N ILE A 316 -4.38 -12.82 13.99
CA ILE A 316 -5.54 -13.72 14.02
C ILE A 316 -6.70 -13.14 13.21
N ILE A 317 -7.03 -11.86 13.39
CA ILE A 317 -8.09 -11.18 12.66
C ILE A 317 -7.81 -11.19 11.16
N MET A 318 -6.59 -10.81 10.75
CA MET A 318 -6.16 -10.80 9.35
C MET A 318 -6.21 -12.19 8.71
N ARG A 319 -5.69 -13.21 9.40
CA ARG A 319 -5.77 -14.61 8.96
C ARG A 319 -7.21 -15.06 8.73
N ASP A 320 -8.09 -14.80 9.71
CA ASP A 320 -9.47 -15.27 9.68
C ASP A 320 -10.27 -14.54 8.59
N MET A 321 -9.98 -13.26 8.34
CA MET A 321 -10.54 -12.50 7.21
C MET A 321 -10.09 -13.08 5.87
N PHE A 322 -8.79 -13.36 5.69
CA PHE A 322 -8.27 -13.87 4.42
C PHE A 322 -8.81 -15.26 4.05
N LYS A 323 -9.02 -16.13 5.03
CA LYS A 323 -9.63 -17.46 4.81
C LYS A 323 -11.07 -17.41 4.29
N LYS A 324 -11.78 -16.30 4.49
CA LYS A 324 -13.18 -16.12 4.06
C LYS A 324 -13.30 -15.45 2.69
N THR A 325 -12.19 -15.03 2.09
CA THR A 325 -12.18 -14.35 0.79
C THR A 325 -12.43 -15.31 -0.36
N ARG A 326 -12.80 -14.78 -1.53
CA ARG A 326 -12.93 -15.57 -2.77
C ARG A 326 -11.60 -15.76 -3.51
N TRP A 327 -10.53 -15.10 -3.04
CA TRP A 327 -9.25 -15.02 -3.73
C TRP A 327 -8.27 -16.04 -3.14
N GLU A 328 -7.88 -17.06 -3.90
CA GLU A 328 -6.96 -18.13 -3.44
C GLU A 328 -5.61 -17.57 -2.96
N LEU A 329 -5.12 -16.51 -3.60
CA LEU A 329 -3.89 -15.82 -3.20
C LEU A 329 -3.94 -15.32 -1.74
N LEU A 330 -5.12 -14.94 -1.25
CA LEU A 330 -5.30 -14.51 0.14
C LEU A 330 -5.41 -15.71 1.09
N HIS A 331 -5.87 -16.87 0.62
CA HIS A 331 -5.86 -18.09 1.44
C HIS A 331 -4.43 -18.50 1.78
N GLU A 332 -3.52 -18.43 0.80
CA GLU A 332 -2.08 -18.63 1.01
C GLU A 332 -1.50 -17.62 2.01
N ALA A 333 -1.90 -16.35 1.90
CA ALA A 333 -1.53 -15.31 2.88
C ALA A 333 -1.99 -15.68 4.30
N GLY A 334 -3.23 -16.15 4.47
CA GLY A 334 -3.74 -16.63 5.77
C GLY A 334 -2.95 -17.83 6.32
N ASN A 335 -2.51 -18.75 5.45
CA ASN A 335 -1.66 -19.86 5.86
C ASN A 335 -0.29 -19.36 6.35
N LEU A 336 0.31 -18.38 5.68
CA LEU A 336 1.56 -17.79 6.14
C LEU A 336 1.40 -17.05 7.47
N LEU A 337 0.31 -16.29 7.65
CA LEU A 337 0.02 -15.65 8.94
C LEU A 337 -0.16 -16.66 10.08
N THR A 338 -0.60 -17.89 9.79
CA THR A 338 -0.64 -18.96 10.78
C THR A 338 0.77 -19.30 11.28
N LYS A 339 1.76 -19.37 10.39
CA LYS A 339 3.16 -19.54 10.77
C LYS A 339 3.71 -18.36 11.56
N CYS A 340 3.37 -17.13 11.18
CA CYS A 340 3.74 -15.94 11.95
C CYS A 340 3.25 -16.04 13.41
N ILE A 341 2.01 -16.50 13.62
CA ILE A 341 1.44 -16.72 14.96
C ILE A 341 2.23 -17.80 15.73
N GLU A 342 2.57 -18.91 15.08
CA GLU A 342 3.38 -19.97 15.70
C GLU A 342 4.77 -19.47 16.11
N MET A 343 5.42 -18.68 15.23
CA MET A 343 6.74 -18.07 15.48
C MET A 343 6.70 -17.00 16.58
N LEU A 344 5.57 -16.32 16.81
CA LEU A 344 5.48 -15.39 17.95
C LEU A 344 5.65 -16.10 19.28
N PHE A 345 5.27 -17.37 19.39
CA PHE A 345 5.33 -18.13 20.64
C PHE A 345 6.48 -19.14 20.71
N SER A 346 6.99 -19.55 19.55
CA SER A 346 8.10 -20.46 19.42
C SER A 346 9.33 -19.64 19.01
N GLY A 347 10.42 -19.71 19.77
CA GLY A 347 11.71 -19.21 19.30
C GLY A 347 11.96 -19.66 17.87
N ALA A 348 12.51 -18.78 17.02
CA ALA A 348 12.89 -19.13 15.67
C ALA A 348 13.96 -20.25 15.72
N GLY A 349 13.54 -21.50 15.72
CA GLY A 349 14.41 -22.67 15.77
C GLY A 349 13.73 -23.92 16.34
N GLY A 350 13.45 -24.89 15.46
CA GLY A 350 13.35 -26.29 15.86
C GLY A 350 12.30 -27.13 15.13
N SER A 351 12.53 -27.46 13.86
CA SER A 351 12.31 -28.79 13.24
C SER A 351 12.87 -28.77 11.82
#